data_AF-A0A9E5GDP0-F1
#
_entry.id   AF-A0A9E5GDP0-F1
#
_cell.length_a   1.000
_cell.length_b   1.000
_cell.length_c   1.000
_cell.angle_alpha   90.00
_cell.angle_beta   90.00
_cell.angle_gamma   90.00
#
_symmetry.space_group_name_H-M   'P 1'
#
loop_
_entity.id
_entity.type
_entity.pdbx_description
1 polymer ?
#
loop_
_entity_poly.entity_id
_entity_poly.type
_entity_poly.pdbx_seq_one_letter_code
_entity_poly.pdbx_strand_id
1 'polypeptide(L)'
;MEEYDEKTIRIRRIERRLGEKISVYEHSQVSVGPCSLVMIRCNNRKYLIAHGSGPIFDSLEGDAQQDCKICPTNHANRKVLNTYFPFTRPVANTYKKPSMGLGDRLGEATEGHIQAIQNSKAFPVFAQQSIRELNFTHRTFDQVID
;
A
#
# COMPACT_ATOMS: atom_id res chain seq x y z
N MET A 1 -21.58 0.98 -28.81
CA MET A 1 -21.55 -0.42 -28.35
C MET A 1 -20.97 -0.38 -26.95
N GLU A 2 -21.92 -0.34 -26.00
CA GLU A 2 -21.81 -0.60 -24.56
C GLU A 2 -20.82 0.22 -23.72
N GLU A 3 -21.41 1.21 -23.03
CA GLU A 3 -20.94 1.74 -21.75
C GLU A 3 -20.72 0.59 -20.75
N TYR A 4 -19.47 0.37 -20.36
CA TYR A 4 -19.14 -0.41 -19.16
C TYR A 4 -19.01 0.55 -17.98
N ASP A 5 -20.14 0.90 -17.38
CA ASP A 5 -20.22 1.53 -16.06
C ASP A 5 -20.31 0.41 -15.02
N GLU A 6 -19.18 0.05 -14.40
CA GLU A 6 -19.17 -0.72 -13.14
C GLU A 6 -17.85 -0.50 -12.37
N LYS A 7 -17.93 0.28 -11.27
CA LYS A 7 -16.91 0.50 -10.21
C LYS A 7 -15.61 1.22 -10.59
N THR A 8 -15.64 2.17 -11.52
CA THR A 8 -14.49 3.04 -11.76
C THR A 8 -14.36 4.08 -10.64
N ILE A 9 -13.31 3.95 -9.82
CA ILE A 9 -12.87 5.00 -8.91
C ILE A 9 -12.80 6.32 -9.71
N ARG A 10 -13.67 7.28 -9.37
CA ARG A 10 -13.80 8.52 -10.14
C ARG A 10 -12.58 9.42 -9.89
N ILE A 11 -11.50 9.21 -10.65
CA ILE A 11 -10.23 9.93 -10.55
C ILE A 11 -10.44 11.45 -10.45
N ARG A 12 -11.25 12.03 -11.34
CA ARG A 12 -11.57 13.47 -11.34
C ARG A 12 -12.17 13.99 -10.02
N ARG A 13 -12.92 13.14 -9.30
CA ARG A 13 -13.48 13.49 -7.99
C ARG A 13 -12.39 13.54 -6.93
N ILE A 14 -11.43 12.61 -6.98
CA ILE A 14 -10.31 12.54 -6.04
C ILE A 14 -9.33 13.68 -6.29
N GLU A 15 -8.99 13.95 -7.55
CA GLU A 15 -8.17 15.11 -7.93
C GLU A 15 -8.78 16.41 -7.43
N ARG A 16 -10.11 16.59 -7.56
CA ARG A 16 -10.81 17.78 -7.03
C ARG A 16 -10.70 17.88 -5.51
N ARG A 17 -10.78 16.75 -4.79
CA ARG A 17 -10.67 16.71 -3.32
C ARG A 17 -9.24 17.01 -2.85
N LEU A 18 -8.23 16.54 -3.58
CA LEU A 18 -6.81 16.75 -3.27
C LEU A 18 -6.27 18.07 -3.84
N GLY A 19 -7.00 18.71 -4.75
CA GLY A 19 -6.61 19.95 -5.42
C GLY A 19 -5.52 19.79 -6.49
N GLU A 20 -5.15 18.56 -6.82
CA GLU A 20 -3.94 18.24 -7.59
C GLU A 20 -4.16 17.01 -8.48
N LYS A 21 -3.31 16.86 -9.51
CA LYS A 21 -3.31 15.65 -10.34
C LYS A 21 -2.76 14.46 -9.56
N ILE A 22 -3.27 13.28 -9.88
CA ILE A 22 -2.84 12.03 -9.23
C ILE A 22 -2.26 11.05 -10.24
N SER A 23 -1.38 10.16 -9.77
CA SER A 23 -1.02 8.93 -10.48
C SER A 23 -1.57 7.72 -9.74
N VAL A 24 -2.19 6.80 -10.45
CA VAL A 24 -2.74 5.55 -9.87
C VAL A 24 -1.69 4.44 -9.99
N TYR A 25 -1.52 3.64 -8.95
CA TYR A 25 -0.72 2.41 -9.01
C TYR A 25 -1.63 1.25 -9.44
N GLU A 26 -1.71 0.97 -10.74
CA GLU A 26 -2.70 0.03 -11.30
C GLU A 26 -2.65 -1.36 -10.66
N HIS A 27 -1.44 -1.89 -10.40
CA HIS A 27 -1.25 -3.19 -9.76
C HIS A 27 -1.59 -3.23 -8.25
N SER A 28 -1.96 -2.10 -7.65
CA SER A 28 -2.36 -2.03 -6.24
C SER A 28 -3.86 -2.24 -6.02
N GLN A 29 -4.65 -2.36 -7.10
CA GLN A 29 -6.09 -2.52 -6.98
C GLN A 29 -6.45 -3.89 -6.40
N VAL A 30 -7.18 -3.88 -5.29
CA VAL A 30 -7.70 -5.07 -4.60
C VAL A 30 -9.14 -4.84 -4.17
N SER A 31 -9.89 -5.91 -3.88
CA SER A 31 -11.27 -5.80 -3.39
C SER A 31 -11.56 -6.83 -2.30
N VAL A 32 -12.32 -6.41 -1.29
CA VAL A 32 -12.80 -7.26 -0.19
C VAL A 32 -14.28 -6.98 -0.02
N GLY A 33 -15.11 -7.96 -0.43
CA GLY A 33 -16.56 -7.78 -0.46
C GLY A 33 -16.95 -6.56 -1.33
N PRO A 34 -17.77 -5.62 -0.80
CA PRO A 34 -18.20 -4.45 -1.56
C PRO A 34 -17.18 -3.29 -1.56
N CYS A 35 -16.05 -3.40 -0.86
CA CYS A 35 -15.01 -2.36 -0.84
C CYS A 35 -13.88 -2.68 -1.82
N SER A 36 -13.57 -1.75 -2.71
CA SER A 36 -12.36 -1.75 -3.55
C SER A 36 -11.34 -0.76 -3.01
N LEU A 37 -10.06 -1.13 -3.06
CA LEU A 37 -8.95 -0.29 -2.61
C LEU A 37 -7.95 -0.13 -3.73
N VAL A 38 -7.34 1.06 -3.84
CA VAL A 38 -6.22 1.33 -4.74
C VAL A 38 -5.27 2.33 -4.10
N MET A 39 -3.98 2.19 -4.35
CA MET A 39 -2.99 3.19 -3.99
C MET A 39 -2.86 4.25 -5.08
N ILE A 40 -2.72 5.50 -4.69
CA ILE A 40 -2.44 6.62 -5.57
C ILE A 40 -1.26 7.42 -5.04
N ARG A 41 -0.68 8.26 -5.89
CA ARG A 41 0.31 9.27 -5.50
C ARG A 41 -0.15 10.66 -5.93
N CYS A 42 0.00 11.61 -5.02
CA CYS A 42 -0.36 13.02 -5.19
C CYS A 42 0.71 13.87 -4.48
N ASN A 43 1.33 14.82 -5.17
CA ASN A 43 2.42 15.68 -4.64
C ASN A 43 3.49 14.92 -3.83
N ASN A 44 4.01 13.84 -4.42
CA ASN A 44 5.03 12.98 -3.81
C ASN A 44 4.60 12.29 -2.49
N ARG A 45 3.31 12.21 -2.21
CA ARG A 45 2.73 11.46 -1.10
C ARG A 45 1.83 10.35 -1.63
N LYS A 46 1.89 9.19 -0.98
CA LYS A 46 1.04 8.05 -1.27
C LYS A 46 -0.25 8.13 -0.44
N TYR A 47 -1.36 7.74 -1.04
CA TYR A 47 -2.65 7.61 -0.37
C TYR A 47 -3.29 6.29 -0.77
N LEU A 48 -4.11 5.76 0.12
CA LEU A 48 -4.97 4.62 -0.14
C LEU A 48 -6.40 5.13 -0.33
N ILE A 49 -6.99 4.83 -1.48
CA ILE A 49 -8.38 5.16 -1.77
C ILE A 49 -9.21 3.92 -1.52
N ALA A 50 -10.17 4.01 -0.60
CA ALA A 50 -11.18 2.98 -0.39
C ALA A 50 -12.50 3.45 -1.00
N HIS A 51 -13.12 2.62 -1.85
CA HIS A 51 -14.36 2.90 -2.54
C HIS A 51 -15.39 1.79 -2.29
N GLY A 52 -16.62 2.14 -1.92
CA GLY A 52 -17.69 1.22 -1.58
C GLY A 52 -18.06 1.31 -0.09
N SER A 53 -18.22 0.15 0.55
CA SER A 53 -18.67 0.05 1.94
C SER A 53 -18.15 -1.21 2.62
N GLY A 54 -18.41 -1.35 3.93
CA GLY A 54 -18.18 -2.57 4.70
C GLY A 54 -17.00 -2.46 5.68
N PRO A 55 -16.70 -3.55 6.41
CA PRO A 55 -15.84 -3.49 7.60
C PRO A 55 -14.44 -2.93 7.35
N ILE A 56 -13.82 -3.26 6.21
CA ILE A 56 -12.51 -2.70 5.85
C ILE A 56 -12.58 -1.20 5.57
N PHE A 57 -13.63 -0.74 4.90
CA PHE A 57 -13.85 0.69 4.66
C PHE A 57 -13.97 1.41 6.00
N ASP A 58 -14.79 0.89 6.91
CA ASP A 58 -15.04 1.50 8.22
C ASP A 58 -13.79 1.52 9.11
N SER A 59 -12.98 0.46 9.05
CA SER A 59 -11.77 0.31 9.86
C SER A 59 -10.62 1.23 9.45
N LEU A 60 -10.57 1.66 8.19
CA LEU A 60 -9.53 2.57 7.69
C LEU A 60 -9.73 4.00 8.21
N GLU A 61 -8.66 4.59 8.74
CA GLU A 61 -8.58 6.02 9.04
C GLU A 61 -8.48 6.81 7.73
N GLY A 62 -9.23 7.92 7.63
CA GLY A 62 -9.18 8.78 6.45
C GLY A 62 -10.36 9.73 6.34
N ASP A 63 -10.29 10.62 5.36
CA ASP A 63 -11.36 11.56 5.03
C ASP A 63 -12.41 10.86 4.16
N ALA A 64 -13.59 10.61 4.74
CA ALA A 64 -14.68 9.88 4.11
C ALA A 64 -15.72 10.83 3.51
N GLN A 65 -16.10 10.59 2.26
CA GLN A 65 -17.20 11.29 1.61
C GLN A 65 -18.04 10.31 0.79
N GLN A 66 -19.28 10.08 1.22
CA GLN A 66 -20.17 9.06 0.65
C GLN A 66 -19.50 7.67 0.68
N ASP A 67 -19.35 7.06 -0.49
CA ASP A 67 -18.74 5.76 -0.73
C ASP A 67 -17.22 5.84 -1.00
N CYS A 68 -16.57 6.98 -0.76
CA CYS A 68 -15.14 7.16 -1.08
C CYS A 68 -14.37 7.76 0.10
N LYS A 69 -13.34 7.04 0.57
CA LYS A 69 -12.46 7.45 1.66
C LYS A 69 -11.02 7.59 1.18
N ILE A 70 -10.42 8.76 1.46
CA ILE A 70 -9.00 9.04 1.19
C ILE A 70 -8.25 8.77 2.50
N CYS A 71 -7.45 7.71 2.49
CA CYS A 71 -6.76 7.20 3.67
C CYS A 71 -5.26 7.50 3.58
N PRO A 72 -4.60 8.01 4.63
CA PRO A 72 -3.15 8.14 4.67
C PRO A 72 -2.48 6.75 4.70
N THR A 73 -1.28 6.64 4.13
CA THR A 73 -0.43 5.44 4.26
C THR A 73 0.31 5.46 5.61
N ASN A 74 -0.43 5.26 6.69
CA ASN A 74 0.09 5.29 8.06
C ASN A 74 0.10 3.88 8.70
N HIS A 75 0.72 3.80 9.88
CA HIS A 75 0.86 2.56 10.63
C HIS A 75 -0.48 1.91 11.02
N ALA A 76 -1.48 2.71 11.37
CA ALA A 76 -2.81 2.21 11.71
C ALA A 76 -3.47 1.52 10.51
N ASN A 77 -3.47 2.19 9.35
CA ASN A 77 -4.02 1.64 8.11
C ASN A 77 -3.23 0.43 7.61
N ARG A 78 -1.89 0.39 7.76
CA ARG A 78 -1.11 -0.81 7.45
C ARG A 78 -1.53 -2.01 8.31
N LYS A 79 -1.87 -1.82 9.59
CA LYS A 79 -2.41 -2.89 10.45
C LYS A 79 -3.81 -3.35 10.02
N VAL A 80 -4.66 -2.43 9.56
CA VAL A 80 -5.95 -2.79 8.95
C VAL A 80 -5.71 -3.64 7.70
N LEU A 81 -4.85 -3.20 6.78
CA LEU A 81 -4.50 -3.96 5.58
C LEU A 81 -4.01 -5.38 5.92
N ASN A 82 -3.14 -5.53 6.91
CA ASN A 82 -2.66 -6.84 7.37
C ASN A 82 -3.78 -7.79 7.82
N THR A 83 -4.90 -7.26 8.32
CA THR A 83 -6.04 -8.08 8.76
C THR A 83 -6.81 -8.66 7.57
N TYR A 84 -6.94 -7.90 6.48
CA TYR A 84 -7.73 -8.27 5.30
C TYR A 84 -6.91 -8.85 4.15
N PHE A 85 -5.60 -8.55 4.09
CA PHE A 85 -4.68 -8.96 3.03
C PHE A 85 -3.48 -9.71 3.62
N PRO A 86 -3.56 -11.04 3.79
CA PRO A 86 -2.47 -11.80 4.41
C PRO A 86 -1.11 -11.64 3.71
N PHE A 87 -1.09 -11.33 2.41
CA PHE A 87 0.14 -11.12 1.65
C PHE A 87 0.90 -9.84 2.04
N THR A 88 0.28 -8.89 2.76
CA THR A 88 0.96 -7.68 3.26
C THR A 88 1.65 -7.92 4.61
N ARG A 89 1.42 -9.06 5.26
CA ARG A 89 2.07 -9.43 6.52
C ARG A 89 3.44 -10.06 6.24
N PRO A 90 4.50 -9.67 6.99
CA PRO A 90 5.75 -10.41 6.96
C PRO A 90 5.54 -11.88 7.34
N VAL A 91 6.15 -12.77 6.57
CA VAL A 91 6.16 -14.22 6.84
C VAL A 91 7.59 -14.73 6.87
N ALA A 92 7.83 -15.80 7.64
CA ALA A 92 9.13 -16.46 7.66
C ALA A 92 9.35 -17.26 6.36
N ASN A 93 10.61 -17.37 5.93
CA ASN A 93 11.02 -18.23 4.82
C ASN A 93 11.08 -19.71 5.25
N THR A 94 9.93 -20.29 5.58
CA THR A 94 9.82 -21.66 6.12
C THR A 94 10.30 -22.74 5.15
N TYR A 95 10.20 -22.47 3.84
CA TYR A 95 10.63 -23.37 2.76
C TYR A 95 12.13 -23.29 2.45
N LYS A 96 12.91 -22.50 3.20
CA LYS A 96 14.37 -22.35 3.03
C LYS A 96 14.79 -22.03 1.59
N LYS A 97 13.99 -21.23 0.87
CA LYS A 97 14.37 -20.73 -0.45
C LYS A 97 15.62 -19.85 -0.32
N PRO A 98 16.50 -19.77 -1.33
CA PRO A 98 17.52 -18.72 -1.37
C PRO A 98 16.86 -17.36 -1.10
N SER A 99 17.43 -16.53 -0.21
CA SER A 99 16.80 -15.26 0.19
C SER A 99 17.69 -14.07 -0.14
N MET A 100 17.07 -12.91 -0.36
CA MET A 100 17.78 -11.65 -0.57
C MET A 100 17.24 -10.57 0.37
N GLY A 101 18.16 -9.94 1.09
CA GLY A 101 17.90 -8.76 1.91
C GLY A 101 17.79 -7.50 1.05
N LEU A 102 16.64 -6.83 1.11
CA LEU A 102 16.31 -5.68 0.26
C LEU A 102 16.13 -4.42 1.12
N GLY A 103 17.18 -4.09 1.87
CA GLY A 103 17.13 -3.00 2.85
C GLY A 103 16.89 -1.63 2.24
N ASP A 104 15.99 -0.87 2.86
CA ASP A 104 15.55 0.44 2.39
C ASP A 104 15.63 1.47 3.53
N ARG A 105 16.65 2.33 3.45
CA ARG A 105 16.88 3.40 4.45
C ARG A 105 15.91 4.57 4.32
N LEU A 106 15.25 4.72 3.16
CA LEU A 106 14.43 5.87 2.83
C LEU A 106 12.92 5.58 2.93
N GLY A 107 12.52 4.32 2.73
CA GLY A 107 11.11 3.90 2.66
C GLY A 107 10.47 4.08 1.28
N GLU A 108 11.28 4.27 0.24
CA GLU A 108 10.80 4.55 -1.13
C GLU A 108 11.30 3.53 -2.18
N ALA A 109 12.29 2.69 -1.84
CA ALA A 109 12.90 1.76 -2.80
C ALA A 109 12.12 0.46 -2.95
N THR A 110 11.25 0.13 -2.00
CA THR A 110 10.57 -1.18 -1.92
C THR A 110 9.72 -1.50 -3.15
N GLU A 111 9.09 -0.51 -3.80
CA GLU A 111 8.37 -0.73 -5.06
C GLU A 111 9.30 -1.27 -6.16
N GLY A 112 10.47 -0.65 -6.33
CA GLY A 112 11.50 -1.13 -7.26
C GLY A 112 12.07 -2.48 -6.86
N HIS A 113 12.24 -2.74 -5.55
CA HIS A 113 12.64 -4.06 -5.05
C HIS A 113 11.65 -5.16 -5.43
N ILE A 114 10.34 -4.90 -5.32
CA ILE A 114 9.28 -5.84 -5.72
C ILE A 114 9.41 -6.15 -7.21
N GLN A 115 9.52 -5.12 -8.06
CA GLN A 115 9.64 -5.29 -9.51
C GLN A 115 10.90 -6.09 -9.90
N ALA A 116 12.04 -5.79 -9.26
CA ALA A 116 13.31 -6.46 -9.54
C ALA A 116 13.29 -7.95 -9.16
N ILE A 117 12.61 -8.31 -8.06
CA ILE A 117 12.63 -9.68 -7.52
C ILE A 117 11.50 -10.57 -8.06
N GLN A 118 10.45 -9.98 -8.67
CA GLN A 118 9.19 -10.65 -9.04
C GLN A 118 9.37 -11.94 -9.86
N ASN A 119 10.36 -11.97 -10.77
CA ASN A 119 10.62 -13.13 -11.64
C ASN A 119 11.79 -14.01 -11.17
N SER A 120 12.31 -13.75 -9.97
CA SER A 120 13.38 -14.55 -9.37
C SER A 120 12.84 -15.71 -8.53
N LYS A 121 13.72 -16.66 -8.20
CA LYS A 121 13.42 -17.72 -7.21
C LYS A 121 13.73 -17.31 -5.76
N ALA A 122 14.22 -16.09 -5.55
CA ALA A 122 14.67 -15.64 -4.25
C ALA A 122 13.49 -15.22 -3.37
N PHE A 123 13.55 -15.56 -2.09
CA PHE A 123 12.65 -15.05 -1.07
C PHE A 123 13.06 -13.63 -0.68
N PRO A 124 12.22 -12.62 -0.93
CA PRO A 124 12.55 -11.24 -0.59
C PRO A 124 12.39 -10.98 0.91
N VAL A 125 13.37 -10.32 1.50
CA VAL A 125 13.26 -9.71 2.83
C VAL A 125 13.24 -8.18 2.63
N PHE A 126 12.04 -7.65 2.38
CA PHE A 126 11.83 -6.21 2.10
C PHE A 126 12.11 -5.33 3.33
N ALA A 127 11.56 -5.70 4.48
CA ALA A 127 11.73 -4.97 5.73
C ALA A 127 13.07 -5.36 6.40
N GLN A 128 14.19 -4.78 5.94
CA GLN A 128 15.52 -5.05 6.49
C GLN A 128 16.28 -3.76 6.84
N GLN A 129 16.51 -3.54 8.13
CA GLN A 129 17.41 -2.51 8.65
C GLN A 129 18.13 -2.96 9.92
N SER A 130 19.37 -2.52 10.08
CA SER A 130 20.13 -2.67 11.32
C SER A 130 19.80 -1.55 12.31
N ILE A 131 20.01 -1.79 13.61
CA ILE A 131 19.86 -0.77 14.66
C ILE A 131 20.70 0.47 14.36
N ARG A 132 21.92 0.27 13.84
CA ARG A 132 22.81 1.37 13.45
C ARG A 132 22.14 2.26 12.39
N GLU A 133 21.53 1.68 11.37
CA GLU A 133 20.87 2.47 10.32
C GLU A 133 19.59 3.15 10.82
N LEU A 134 18.82 2.50 11.70
CA LEU A 134 17.66 3.13 12.36
C LEU A 134 18.08 4.38 13.13
N ASN A 135 19.17 4.30 13.88
CA ASN A 135 19.70 5.44 14.63
C ASN A 135 20.15 6.59 13.72
N PHE A 136 20.79 6.28 12.58
CA PHE A 136 21.22 7.31 11.61
C PHE A 136 20.08 7.92 10.80
N THR A 137 18.97 7.20 10.62
CA THR A 137 17.81 7.66 9.83
C THR A 137 16.68 8.19 10.70
N HIS A 138 16.80 8.09 12.03
CA HIS A 138 15.75 8.38 12.99
C HIS A 138 14.44 7.64 12.69
N ARG A 139 14.56 6.40 12.21
CA ARG A 139 13.41 5.54 11.89
C ARG A 139 13.20 4.47 12.94
N THR A 140 11.99 3.90 12.94
CA THR A 140 11.61 2.76 13.79
C THR A 140 11.46 1.48 12.96
N PHE A 141 11.48 0.31 13.61
CA PHE A 141 11.16 -0.95 12.94
C PHE A 141 9.74 -0.97 12.36
N ASP A 142 8.78 -0.30 13.00
CA ASP A 142 7.44 -0.14 12.46
C ASP A 142 7.49 0.54 11.09
N GLN A 143 8.24 1.63 10.96
CA GLN A 143 8.43 2.34 9.68
C GLN A 143 9.19 1.53 8.64
N VAL A 144 9.93 0.47 9.02
CA VAL A 144 10.60 -0.43 8.08
C VAL A 144 9.64 -1.49 7.54
N ILE A 145 8.57 -1.79 8.28
CA ILE A 145 7.51 -2.73 7.87
C ILE A 145 6.33 -2.01 7.20
N ASP A 146 6.05 -0.75 7.59
CA ASP A 146 5.09 0.15 6.93
C ASP A 146 5.44 0.39 5.46
#